data_AF-A0A6J1WDZ5-F1
#
_entry.id   AF-A0A6J1WDZ5-F1
#
_cell.length_a   1.000
_cell.length_b   1.000
_cell.length_c   1.000
_cell.angle_alpha   90.00
_cell.angle_beta   90.00
_cell.angle_gamma   90.00
#
_symmetry.space_group_name_H-M   'P 1'
#
loop_
_entity.id
_entity.type
_entity.pdbx_description
1 polymer ?
#
loop_
_entity_poly.entity_id
_entity_poly.type
_entity_poly.pdbx_seq_one_letter_code
_entity_poly.pdbx_strand_id
1 'polypeptide(L)'
;MLFADNIILVVENKTKVQSGLVEWQQSLESFGLKISRIRTKYMLCNFGGPFSSEVIKLDDTIIPVYPDFRFLGSLLQSDGELDRTVKHRINLRWMKWRQVMATRCDSRISFKLKEKIYKSIFQPVVLYGLERWTTKVIDERRLYVAERRMVRCMCGTRMHKIKNDYFSGCMKKVPVIKKLKSNRSSWHGHVIRRNDKHILKKVLEMELIGYKGRGKPKKTWMDCVRNDTP
;
A
#
# COMPACT_ATOMS: atom_id res chain seq x y z
N MET A 1 16.94 -2.39 3.81
CA MET A 1 15.98 -3.46 4.19
C MET A 1 16.20 -4.64 3.26
N LEU A 2 16.24 -5.87 3.79
CA LEU A 2 16.48 -7.08 3.03
C LEU A 2 15.35 -8.09 3.28
N PHE A 3 14.85 -8.73 2.23
CA PHE A 3 13.91 -9.84 2.31
C PHE A 3 14.19 -10.83 1.18
N ALA A 4 14.65 -12.03 1.56
CA ALA A 4 15.15 -13.03 0.60
C ALA A 4 16.18 -12.39 -0.36
N ASP A 5 15.89 -12.39 -1.67
CA ASP A 5 16.71 -11.80 -2.73
C ASP A 5 16.48 -10.29 -2.95
N ASN A 6 15.49 -9.69 -2.28
CA ASN A 6 15.10 -8.30 -2.51
C ASN A 6 15.74 -7.37 -1.47
N ILE A 7 16.57 -6.44 -1.97
CA ILE A 7 17.24 -5.43 -1.16
C ILE A 7 16.69 -4.05 -1.53
N ILE A 8 16.37 -3.24 -0.52
CA ILE A 8 16.08 -1.82 -0.67
C ILE A 8 17.12 -0.99 0.09
N LEU A 9 17.69 -0.04 -0.62
CA LEU A 9 18.49 1.06 -0.09
C LEU A 9 17.65 2.34 -0.14
N VAL A 10 17.43 2.96 1.03
CA VAL A 10 16.77 4.27 1.15
C VAL A 10 17.78 5.21 1.75
N VAL A 11 18.17 6.24 1.00
CA VAL A 11 19.15 7.22 1.44
C VAL A 11 18.74 8.60 0.94
N GLU A 12 19.05 9.63 1.72
CA GLU A 12 18.70 11.03 1.42
C GLU A 12 19.50 11.59 0.23
N ASN A 13 20.78 11.20 0.13
CA ASN A 13 21.70 11.73 -0.87
C ASN A 13 22.02 10.69 -1.93
N LYS A 14 21.95 11.10 -3.19
CA LYS A 14 22.29 10.26 -4.33
C LYS A 14 23.72 9.71 -4.29
N THR A 15 24.69 10.50 -3.85
CA THR A 15 26.09 10.05 -3.71
C THR A 15 26.19 8.85 -2.76
N LYS A 16 25.50 8.91 -1.63
CA LYS A 16 25.41 7.80 -0.69
C LYS A 16 24.67 6.59 -1.27
N VAL A 17 23.68 6.79 -2.15
CA VAL A 17 23.04 5.68 -2.87
C VAL A 17 24.04 4.99 -3.79
N GLN A 18 24.83 5.75 -4.56
CA GLN A 18 25.86 5.19 -5.45
C GLN A 18 26.95 4.45 -4.65
N SER A 19 27.48 5.06 -3.58
CA SER A 19 28.47 4.41 -2.72
C SER A 19 27.91 3.14 -2.07
N GLY A 20 26.69 3.19 -1.54
CA GLY A 20 26.04 2.02 -0.96
C GLY A 20 25.77 0.91 -1.98
N LEU A 21 25.43 1.27 -3.22
CA LEU A 21 25.26 0.28 -4.30
C LEU A 21 26.58 -0.45 -4.60
N VAL A 22 27.70 0.29 -4.67
CA VAL A 22 29.04 -0.28 -4.90
C VAL A 22 29.47 -1.17 -3.73
N GLU A 23 29.25 -0.73 -2.50
CA GLU A 23 29.56 -1.51 -1.30
C GLU A 23 28.77 -2.83 -1.26
N TRP A 24 27.46 -2.77 -1.56
CA TRP A 24 26.62 -3.96 -1.68
C TRP A 24 27.08 -4.87 -2.80
N GLN A 25 27.48 -4.32 -3.93
CA GLN A 25 27.99 -5.10 -5.04
C GLN A 25 29.25 -5.87 -4.64
N GLN A 26 30.26 -5.17 -4.11
CA GLN A 26 31.52 -5.78 -3.69
C GLN A 26 31.29 -6.87 -2.63
N SER A 27 30.41 -6.58 -1.67
CA SER A 27 30.05 -7.56 -0.64
C SER A 27 29.39 -8.80 -1.25
N LEU A 28 28.40 -8.63 -2.12
CA LEU A 28 27.70 -9.75 -2.76
C LEU A 28 28.62 -10.57 -3.66
N GLU A 29 29.50 -9.92 -4.41
CA GLU A 29 30.48 -10.57 -5.28
C GLU A 29 31.50 -11.39 -4.49
N SER A 30 31.88 -10.95 -3.29
CA SER A 30 32.74 -11.74 -2.39
C SER A 30 32.09 -13.07 -1.95
N PHE A 31 30.75 -13.13 -1.94
CA PHE A 31 29.98 -14.36 -1.69
C PHE A 31 29.54 -15.08 -2.99
N GLY A 32 30.05 -14.66 -4.16
CA GLY A 32 29.70 -15.25 -5.46
C GLY A 32 28.31 -14.86 -5.99
N LEU A 33 27.66 -13.85 -5.41
CA LEU A 33 26.35 -13.35 -5.85
C LEU A 33 26.51 -12.13 -6.76
N LYS A 34 25.60 -11.98 -7.73
CA LYS A 34 25.59 -10.84 -8.66
C LYS A 34 24.27 -10.07 -8.59
N ILE A 35 24.36 -8.75 -8.67
CA ILE A 35 23.18 -7.88 -8.74
C ILE A 35 22.59 -7.94 -10.15
N SER A 36 21.29 -8.25 -10.23
CA SER A 36 20.58 -8.34 -11.51
C SER A 36 20.27 -6.95 -12.08
N ARG A 37 21.05 -6.51 -13.08
CA ARG A 37 20.89 -5.22 -13.80
C ARG A 37 19.46 -4.95 -14.30
N ILE A 38 18.77 -5.98 -14.77
CA ILE A 38 17.39 -5.87 -15.32
C ILE A 38 16.34 -5.66 -14.22
N ARG A 39 16.58 -6.22 -13.02
CA ARG A 39 15.63 -6.19 -11.90
C ARG A 39 15.88 -5.00 -10.98
N THR A 40 17.09 -4.46 -10.97
CA THR A 40 17.45 -3.27 -10.20
C THR A 40 16.72 -2.06 -10.75
N LYS A 41 16.03 -1.35 -9.86
CA LYS A 41 15.29 -0.14 -10.20
C LYS A 41 15.70 0.96 -9.26
N TYR A 42 15.80 2.16 -9.79
CA TYR A 42 16.03 3.36 -9.01
C TYR A 42 14.76 4.22 -9.01
N MET A 43 14.42 4.78 -7.85
CA MET A 43 13.29 5.69 -7.70
C MET A 43 13.77 6.93 -6.94
N LEU A 44 13.58 8.10 -7.55
CA LEU A 44 13.88 9.38 -6.93
C LEU A 44 12.59 9.95 -6.32
N CYS A 45 12.58 10.13 -5.01
CA CYS A 45 11.49 10.81 -4.30
C CYS A 45 11.80 12.30 -4.16
N ASN A 46 11.47 13.08 -5.19
CA ASN A 46 11.65 14.53 -5.13
C ASN A 46 10.45 15.20 -4.45
N PHE A 47 10.49 15.36 -3.13
CA PHE A 47 9.45 16.06 -2.36
C PHE A 47 9.61 17.59 -2.38
N GLY A 48 9.97 18.17 -3.52
CA GLY A 48 10.13 19.62 -3.71
C GLY A 48 11.58 20.14 -3.59
N GLY A 49 12.57 19.26 -3.70
CA GLY A 49 13.98 19.61 -3.83
C GLY A 49 14.38 19.93 -5.29
N PRO A 50 15.59 20.49 -5.49
CA PRO A 50 16.12 20.75 -6.82
C PRO A 50 16.21 19.44 -7.62
N PHE A 51 15.73 19.46 -8.87
CA PHE A 51 15.92 18.35 -9.79
C PHE A 51 17.40 18.27 -10.16
N SER A 52 18.10 17.25 -9.66
CA SER A 52 19.39 16.85 -10.22
C SER A 52 19.17 15.66 -11.16
N SER A 53 19.37 15.88 -12.47
CA SER A 53 19.34 14.84 -13.51
C SER A 53 20.60 13.97 -13.51
N GLU A 54 21.15 13.70 -12.33
CA GLU A 54 22.30 12.83 -12.28
C GLU A 54 21.86 11.37 -12.34
N VAL A 55 22.70 10.56 -12.97
CA VAL A 55 22.42 9.15 -13.27
C VAL A 55 23.10 8.25 -12.23
N ILE A 56 22.47 7.12 -11.88
CA ILE A 56 23.07 6.05 -11.07
C ILE A 56 23.53 4.94 -12.02
N LYS A 57 24.75 4.45 -11.81
CA LYS A 57 25.36 3.41 -12.65
C LYS A 57 25.69 2.16 -11.83
N LEU A 58 25.58 1.01 -12.48
CA LEU A 58 26.03 -0.29 -11.99
C LEU A 58 26.90 -0.92 -13.08
N ASP A 59 28.20 -1.09 -12.84
CA ASP A 59 29.17 -1.59 -13.84
C ASP A 59 29.01 -0.94 -15.22
N ASP A 60 29.04 0.38 -15.26
CA ASP A 60 28.82 1.22 -16.46
C ASP A 60 27.41 1.21 -17.07
N THR A 61 26.52 0.34 -16.59
CA THR A 61 25.11 0.35 -17.01
C THR A 61 24.30 1.38 -16.23
N ILE A 62 23.57 2.23 -16.95
CA ILE A 62 22.67 3.20 -16.36
C ILE A 62 21.43 2.49 -15.83
N ILE A 63 21.12 2.68 -14.54
CA ILE A 63 19.89 2.16 -13.96
C ILE A 63 18.74 3.11 -14.31
N PRO A 64 17.65 2.62 -14.95
CA PRO A 64 16.51 3.46 -15.28
C PRO A 64 15.79 3.96 -14.03
N VAL A 65 15.39 5.23 -14.07
CA VAL A 65 14.57 5.86 -13.03
C VAL A 65 13.11 5.49 -13.26
N TYR A 66 12.45 4.96 -12.23
CA TYR A 66 11.03 4.64 -12.26
C TYR A 66 10.24 5.54 -11.30
N PRO A 67 9.04 6.02 -11.70
CA PRO A 67 8.17 6.78 -10.83
C PRO A 67 7.46 5.89 -9.79
N ASP A 68 7.26 4.61 -10.13
CA ASP A 68 6.61 3.63 -9.27
C ASP A 68 7.48 2.38 -9.11
N PHE A 69 7.55 1.87 -7.88
CA PHE A 69 8.31 0.67 -7.54
C PHE A 69 7.46 -0.32 -6.76
N ARG A 70 7.54 -1.62 -7.10
CA ARG A 70 6.83 -2.67 -6.35
C ARG A 70 7.81 -3.40 -5.44
N PHE A 71 7.51 -3.43 -4.15
CA PHE A 71 8.26 -4.16 -3.15
C PHE A 71 7.35 -4.98 -2.25
N LEU A 72 7.60 -6.29 -2.13
CA LEU A 72 6.81 -7.22 -1.31
C LEU A 72 5.29 -7.07 -1.55
N GLY A 73 4.92 -6.86 -2.81
CA GLY A 73 3.53 -6.65 -3.23
C GLY A 73 2.95 -5.27 -2.91
N SER A 74 3.66 -4.37 -2.23
CA SER A 74 3.27 -2.97 -2.03
C SER A 74 3.83 -2.09 -3.16
N LEU A 75 3.03 -1.14 -3.64
CA LEU A 75 3.45 -0.16 -4.65
C LEU A 75 3.88 1.12 -3.93
N LEU A 76 5.10 1.55 -4.20
CA LEU A 76 5.68 2.81 -3.75
C LEU A 76 5.64 3.79 -4.92
N GLN A 77 5.21 5.02 -4.65
CA GLN A 77 5.15 6.09 -5.63
C GLN A 77 6.15 7.17 -5.24
N SER A 78 6.82 7.78 -6.22
CA SER A 78 7.83 8.83 -5.98
C SER A 78 7.25 10.09 -5.31
N ASP A 79 5.96 10.36 -5.51
CA ASP A 79 5.19 11.47 -4.93
C ASP A 79 4.70 11.20 -3.49
N GLY A 80 4.91 9.98 -2.99
CA GLY A 80 4.44 9.52 -1.68
C GLY A 80 2.91 9.36 -1.60
N GLU A 81 2.21 9.37 -2.73
CA GLU A 81 0.77 9.18 -2.76
C GLU A 81 0.39 7.69 -2.70
N LEU A 82 -0.89 7.44 -2.37
CA LEU A 82 -1.46 6.10 -2.23
C LEU A 82 -2.43 5.76 -3.37
N ASP A 83 -2.66 6.71 -4.27
CA ASP A 83 -3.78 6.69 -5.20
C ASP A 83 -3.66 5.51 -6.20
N ARG A 84 -2.46 5.23 -6.72
CA ARG A 84 -2.18 4.09 -7.60
C ARG A 84 -2.26 2.79 -6.83
N THR A 85 -1.76 2.75 -5.60
CA THR A 85 -1.82 1.57 -4.73
C THR A 85 -3.26 1.16 -4.45
N VAL A 86 -4.14 2.11 -4.09
CA VAL A 86 -5.56 1.84 -3.84
C VAL A 86 -6.27 1.37 -5.11
N LYS A 87 -6.06 2.05 -6.26
CA LYS A 87 -6.60 1.62 -7.55
C LYS A 87 -6.15 0.20 -7.92
N HIS A 88 -4.85 -0.07 -7.77
CA HIS A 88 -4.26 -1.37 -8.07
C HIS A 88 -4.87 -2.47 -7.18
N ARG A 89 -4.99 -2.24 -5.87
CA ARG A 89 -5.61 -3.18 -4.92
C ARG A 89 -7.09 -3.45 -5.23
N ILE A 90 -7.85 -2.40 -5.56
CA ILE A 90 -9.24 -2.55 -6.00
C ILE A 90 -9.31 -3.42 -7.27
N ASN A 91 -8.42 -3.20 -8.24
CA ASN A 91 -8.36 -3.98 -9.47
C ASN A 91 -7.96 -5.44 -9.19
N LEU A 92 -6.94 -5.70 -8.37
CA LEU A 92 -6.56 -7.04 -7.93
C LEU A 92 -7.74 -7.77 -7.28
N ARG A 93 -8.46 -7.08 -6.39
CA ARG A 93 -9.67 -7.64 -5.76
C ARG A 93 -10.73 -8.00 -6.80
N TRP A 94 -10.97 -7.14 -7.80
CA TRP A 94 -11.92 -7.42 -8.88
C TRP A 94 -11.49 -8.58 -9.77
N MET A 95 -10.20 -8.70 -10.10
CA MET A 95 -9.69 -9.83 -10.86
C MET A 95 -9.88 -11.14 -10.10
N LYS A 96 -9.54 -11.16 -8.80
CA LYS A 96 -9.78 -12.32 -7.94
C LYS A 96 -11.27 -12.63 -7.80
N TRP A 97 -12.12 -11.61 -7.71
CA TRP A 97 -13.57 -11.79 -7.67
C TRP A 97 -14.06 -12.53 -8.92
N ARG A 98 -13.67 -12.07 -10.11
CA ARG A 98 -14.08 -12.68 -11.37
C ARG A 98 -13.59 -14.12 -11.51
N GLN A 99 -12.38 -14.43 -11.00
CA GLN A 99 -11.83 -15.80 -11.00
C GLN A 99 -12.65 -16.76 -10.14
N VAL A 100 -13.14 -16.32 -8.98
CA VAL A 100 -13.83 -17.20 -8.01
C VAL A 100 -15.34 -17.25 -8.23
N MET A 101 -15.96 -16.13 -8.62
CA MET A 101 -17.42 -15.95 -8.57
C MET A 101 -18.07 -15.76 -9.96
N ALA A 102 -17.29 -15.86 -11.04
CA ALA A 102 -17.66 -15.45 -12.41
C ALA A 102 -18.10 -13.96 -12.51
N THR A 103 -18.34 -13.48 -13.73
CA THR A 103 -18.72 -12.08 -14.00
C THR A 103 -20.11 -11.73 -13.44
N ARG A 104 -21.02 -12.71 -13.45
CA ARG A 104 -22.36 -12.66 -12.85
C ARG A 104 -22.35 -13.54 -11.62
N CYS A 105 -22.68 -12.97 -10.46
CA CYS A 105 -22.74 -13.75 -9.23
C CYS A 105 -23.76 -14.87 -9.40
N ASP A 106 -23.27 -16.11 -9.37
CA ASP A 106 -24.09 -17.30 -9.57
C ASP A 106 -25.23 -17.31 -8.53
N SER A 107 -26.47 -17.40 -8.99
CA SER A 107 -27.65 -17.48 -8.12
C SER A 107 -27.68 -18.78 -7.31
N ARG A 108 -26.96 -19.82 -7.75
CA ARG A 108 -26.83 -21.11 -7.05
C ARG A 108 -26.02 -21.01 -5.76
N ILE A 109 -25.16 -20.00 -5.63
CA ILE A 109 -24.35 -19.80 -4.43
C ILE A 109 -25.15 -18.99 -3.40
N SER A 110 -25.38 -19.56 -2.22
CA SER A 110 -26.09 -18.90 -1.13
C SER A 110 -25.38 -17.61 -0.70
N PHE A 111 -26.16 -16.59 -0.33
CA PHE A 111 -25.60 -15.30 0.08
C PHE A 111 -24.62 -15.42 1.26
N LYS A 112 -24.93 -16.28 2.25
CA LYS A 112 -24.04 -16.54 3.40
C LYS A 112 -22.66 -17.05 2.96
N LEU A 113 -22.59 -17.90 1.94
CA LEU A 113 -21.32 -18.39 1.41
C LEU A 113 -20.57 -17.27 0.67
N LYS A 114 -21.27 -16.49 -0.16
CA LYS A 114 -20.67 -15.31 -0.83
C LYS A 114 -20.08 -14.32 0.19
N GLU A 115 -20.77 -14.12 1.30
CA GLU A 115 -20.31 -13.26 2.39
C GLU A 115 -19.03 -13.80 3.05
N LYS A 116 -18.97 -15.11 3.34
CA LYS A 116 -17.76 -15.75 3.89
C LYS A 116 -16.58 -15.58 2.93
N ILE A 117 -16.77 -15.87 1.64
CA ILE A 117 -15.75 -15.70 0.60
C ILE A 117 -15.28 -14.24 0.53
N TYR A 118 -16.21 -13.28 0.64
CA TYR A 118 -15.87 -11.87 0.67
C TYR A 118 -14.94 -11.49 1.82
N LYS A 119 -15.24 -11.96 3.03
CA LYS A 119 -14.43 -11.67 4.22
C LYS A 119 -13.08 -12.38 4.19
N SER A 120 -13.01 -13.61 3.68
CA SER A 120 -11.79 -14.42 3.71
C SER A 120 -10.82 -14.12 2.57
N ILE A 121 -11.32 -13.83 1.36
CA ILE A 121 -10.46 -13.67 0.17
C ILE A 121 -10.36 -12.20 -0.23
N PHE A 122 -11.49 -11.51 -0.37
CA PHE A 122 -11.49 -10.21 -1.03
C PHE A 122 -11.15 -9.04 -0.11
N GLN A 123 -11.58 -9.11 1.15
CA GLN A 123 -11.27 -8.09 2.13
C GLN A 123 -9.77 -8.02 2.45
N PRO A 124 -9.03 -9.12 2.69
CA PRO A 124 -7.59 -9.08 2.92
C PRO A 124 -6.79 -8.55 1.73
N VAL A 125 -7.19 -8.85 0.49
CA VAL A 125 -6.50 -8.35 -0.73
C VAL A 125 -6.45 -6.83 -0.78
N VAL A 126 -7.50 -6.16 -0.31
CA VAL A 126 -7.55 -4.70 -0.24
C VAL A 126 -6.84 -4.17 0.99
N LEU A 127 -7.07 -4.78 2.16
CA LEU A 127 -6.51 -4.30 3.43
C LEU A 127 -4.99 -4.46 3.52
N TYR A 128 -4.42 -5.43 2.81
CA TYR A 128 -2.98 -5.69 2.85
C TYR A 128 -2.17 -4.42 2.52
N GLY A 129 -1.33 -4.02 3.47
CA GLY A 129 -0.49 -2.84 3.39
C GLY A 129 -1.21 -1.54 3.78
N LEU A 130 -2.51 -1.38 3.50
CA LEU A 130 -3.26 -0.13 3.71
C LEU A 130 -3.30 0.34 5.18
N GLU A 131 -3.22 -0.57 6.13
CA GLU A 131 -3.13 -0.25 7.56
C GLU A 131 -1.90 0.61 7.94
N ARG A 132 -0.84 0.56 7.13
CA ARG A 132 0.41 1.32 7.32
C ARG A 132 0.45 2.64 6.54
N TRP A 133 -0.55 2.91 5.71
CA TRP A 133 -0.55 4.07 4.82
C TRP A 133 -1.44 5.21 5.31
N THR A 134 -1.11 6.42 4.88
CA THR A 134 -1.88 7.65 5.11
C THR A 134 -3.10 7.69 4.20
N THR A 135 -4.25 7.25 4.70
CA THR A 135 -5.48 7.27 3.89
C THR A 135 -6.08 8.67 3.81
N LYS A 136 -6.26 9.17 2.59
CA LYS A 136 -7.03 10.39 2.31
C LYS A 136 -8.52 10.05 2.28
N VAL A 137 -9.37 11.05 2.52
CA VAL A 137 -10.84 10.91 2.40
C VAL A 137 -11.25 10.41 1.01
N ILE A 138 -10.54 10.84 -0.03
CA ILE A 138 -10.77 10.40 -1.42
C ILE A 138 -10.49 8.90 -1.57
N ASP A 139 -9.44 8.38 -0.94
CA ASP A 139 -9.09 6.95 -1.01
C ASP A 139 -10.10 6.10 -0.25
N GLU A 140 -10.53 6.55 0.94
CA GLU A 140 -11.61 5.92 1.69
C GLU A 140 -12.91 5.89 0.87
N ARG A 141 -13.26 6.99 0.21
CA ARG A 141 -14.42 7.04 -0.70
C ARG A 141 -14.29 6.06 -1.87
N ARG A 142 -13.10 5.93 -2.48
CA ARG A 142 -12.84 4.94 -3.55
C ARG A 142 -13.04 3.50 -3.05
N LEU A 143 -12.50 3.19 -1.88
CA LEU A 143 -12.67 1.88 -1.24
C LEU A 143 -14.15 1.59 -0.94
N TYR A 144 -14.86 2.57 -0.40
CA TYR A 144 -16.30 2.48 -0.13
C TYR A 144 -17.11 2.21 -1.40
N VAL A 145 -16.91 3.01 -2.46
CA VAL A 145 -17.61 2.83 -3.74
C VAL A 145 -17.32 1.46 -4.33
N ALA A 146 -16.06 1.02 -4.29
CA ALA A 146 -15.66 -0.28 -4.82
C ALA A 146 -16.29 -1.43 -4.01
N GLU A 147 -16.34 -1.34 -2.68
CA GLU A 147 -17.05 -2.29 -1.82
C GLU A 147 -18.54 -2.33 -2.15
N ARG A 148 -19.22 -1.16 -2.20
CA ARG A 148 -20.64 -1.07 -2.54
C ARG A 148 -20.95 -1.70 -3.90
N ARG A 149 -20.07 -1.56 -4.88
CA ARG A 149 -20.23 -2.20 -6.20
C ARG A 149 -20.13 -3.72 -6.13
N MET A 150 -19.19 -4.25 -5.35
CA MET A 150 -19.00 -5.70 -5.19
C MET A 150 -20.15 -6.35 -4.40
N VAL A 151 -20.60 -5.70 -3.32
CA VAL A 151 -21.80 -6.11 -2.58
C VAL A 151 -23.02 -6.15 -3.49
N ARG A 152 -23.21 -5.13 -4.33
CA ARG A 152 -24.30 -5.10 -5.32
C ARG A 152 -24.24 -6.26 -6.29
N CYS A 153 -23.04 -6.58 -6.81
CA CYS A 153 -22.85 -7.76 -7.63
C CYS A 153 -23.27 -9.04 -6.88
N MET A 154 -22.83 -9.22 -5.63
CA MET A 154 -23.14 -10.41 -4.80
C MET A 154 -24.64 -10.65 -4.64
N CYS A 155 -25.41 -9.58 -4.42
CA CYS A 155 -26.86 -9.63 -4.26
C CYS A 155 -27.61 -9.90 -5.58
N GLY A 156 -26.92 -9.93 -6.73
CA GLY A 156 -27.52 -10.26 -8.03
C GLY A 156 -28.50 -9.21 -8.57
N THR A 157 -28.55 -8.01 -7.98
CA THR A 157 -29.59 -7.04 -8.32
C THR A 157 -29.17 -6.05 -9.40
N ARG A 158 -30.10 -5.69 -10.28
CA ARG A 158 -29.93 -4.62 -11.27
C ARG A 158 -29.66 -3.28 -10.57
N MET A 159 -28.77 -2.49 -11.19
CA MET A 159 -28.09 -1.33 -10.61
C MET A 159 -29.01 -0.21 -10.08
N HIS A 160 -30.30 -0.24 -10.41
CA HIS A 160 -31.25 0.88 -10.27
C HIS A 160 -32.46 0.61 -9.33
N LYS A 161 -32.60 -0.59 -8.73
CA LYS A 161 -33.86 -0.98 -8.05
C LYS A 161 -33.84 -1.10 -6.51
N ILE A 162 -32.77 -0.69 -5.82
CA ILE A 162 -32.68 -0.92 -4.35
C ILE A 162 -32.28 0.35 -3.59
N LYS A 163 -33.01 0.63 -2.49
CA LYS A 163 -32.73 1.67 -1.48
C LYS A 163 -31.42 1.40 -0.74
N ASN A 164 -30.72 2.45 -0.34
CA ASN A 164 -29.38 2.38 0.28
C ASN A 164 -29.34 1.47 1.53
N ASP A 165 -30.47 1.37 2.24
CA ASP A 165 -30.66 0.71 3.54
C ASP A 165 -30.77 -0.82 3.43
N TYR A 166 -31.32 -1.34 2.33
CA TYR A 166 -31.41 -2.79 2.08
C TYR A 166 -30.01 -3.42 2.02
N PHE A 167 -29.02 -2.69 1.49
CA PHE A 167 -27.62 -3.15 1.46
C PHE A 167 -26.98 -3.19 2.86
N SER A 168 -27.35 -2.26 3.75
CA SER A 168 -26.91 -2.26 5.14
C SER A 168 -27.53 -3.42 5.92
N GLY A 169 -28.77 -3.80 5.59
CA GLY A 169 -29.48 -4.95 6.18
C GLY A 169 -29.00 -6.32 5.68
N CYS A 170 -28.74 -6.48 4.37
CA CYS A 170 -28.26 -7.74 3.79
C CYS A 170 -26.91 -8.17 4.38
N MET A 171 -26.12 -7.20 4.82
CA MET A 171 -24.71 -7.37 4.97
C MET A 171 -24.40 -6.63 6.28
N LYS A 172 -24.62 -7.30 7.44
CA LYS A 172 -24.40 -6.82 8.82
C LYS A 172 -22.91 -6.47 9.05
N LYS A 173 -22.38 -5.51 8.30
CA LYS A 173 -20.95 -5.34 8.04
C LYS A 173 -20.34 -4.28 8.90
N VAL A 174 -19.12 -4.57 9.33
CA VAL A 174 -18.07 -3.58 9.50
C VAL A 174 -17.59 -3.19 8.09
N PRO A 175 -17.82 -1.95 7.61
CA PRO A 175 -17.32 -1.50 6.32
C PRO A 175 -15.82 -1.78 6.18
N VAL A 176 -15.29 -1.99 4.96
CA VAL A 176 -13.84 -2.15 4.74
C VAL A 176 -13.05 -1.01 5.38
N ILE A 177 -13.61 0.20 5.38
CA ILE A 177 -13.04 1.36 6.07
C ILE A 177 -12.97 1.12 7.58
N LYS A 178 -14.03 0.68 8.25
CA LYS A 178 -14.01 0.43 9.69
C LYS A 178 -13.01 -0.68 10.06
N LYS A 179 -12.86 -1.70 9.21
CA LYS A 179 -11.84 -2.74 9.39
C LYS A 179 -10.42 -2.19 9.18
N LEU A 180 -10.22 -1.34 8.16
CA LEU A 180 -8.96 -0.64 7.92
C LEU A 180 -8.55 0.19 9.15
N LYS A 181 -9.47 1.00 9.68
CA LYS A 181 -9.24 1.81 10.89
C LYS A 181 -8.88 0.94 12.09
N SER A 182 -9.67 -0.10 12.34
CA SER A 182 -9.40 -1.08 13.41
C SER A 182 -8.03 -1.77 13.27
N ASN A 183 -7.65 -2.17 12.05
CA ASN A 183 -6.33 -2.75 11.78
C ASN A 183 -5.21 -1.74 12.02
N ARG A 184 -5.39 -0.48 11.60
CA ARG A 184 -4.41 0.60 11.83
C ARG A 184 -4.22 0.87 13.32
N SER A 185 -5.29 0.97 14.10
CA SER A 185 -5.21 1.11 15.56
C SER A 185 -4.56 -0.10 16.23
N SER A 186 -4.90 -1.32 15.78
CA SER A 186 -4.30 -2.55 16.30
C SER A 186 -2.80 -2.61 16.02
N TRP A 187 -2.38 -2.27 14.79
CA TRP A 187 -0.98 -2.20 14.40
C TRP A 187 -0.22 -1.13 15.19
N HIS A 188 -0.81 0.05 15.36
CA HIS A 188 -0.26 1.12 16.18
C HIS A 188 0.00 0.66 17.62
N GLY A 189 -1.02 0.06 18.27
CA GLY A 189 -0.89 -0.47 19.62
C GLY A 189 0.19 -1.57 19.70
N HIS A 190 0.31 -2.40 18.67
CA HIS A 190 1.37 -3.41 18.59
C HIS A 190 2.77 -2.80 18.53
N VAL A 191 2.95 -1.71 17.78
CA VAL A 191 4.25 -1.00 17.68
C VAL A 191 4.61 -0.32 18.98
N ILE A 192 3.66 0.39 19.62
CA ILE A 192 3.91 1.10 20.90
C ILE A 192 4.35 0.14 22.01
N ARG A 193 3.76 -1.06 22.07
CA ARG A 193 4.10 -2.09 23.08
C ARG A 193 5.48 -2.72 22.89
N ARG A 194 6.18 -2.46 21.76
CA ARG A 194 7.54 -2.97 21.57
C ARG A 194 8.55 -2.15 22.37
N ASN A 195 9.71 -2.75 22.61
CA ASN A 195 10.88 -2.10 23.21
C ASN A 195 11.31 -0.87 22.37
N ASP A 196 11.75 0.20 23.02
CA ASP A 196 12.24 1.45 22.41
C ASP A 196 13.42 1.23 21.47
N LYS A 197 14.21 0.18 21.70
CA LYS A 197 15.30 -0.20 20.80
C LYS A 197 14.80 -0.80 19.47
N HIS A 198 13.54 -1.19 19.38
CA HIS A 198 12.97 -1.84 18.21
C HIS A 198 12.82 -0.87 17.03
N ILE A 199 13.30 -1.29 15.85
CA ILE A 199 13.36 -0.45 14.63
C ILE A 199 12.01 0.20 14.31
N LEU A 200 10.90 -0.55 14.36
CA LEU A 200 9.58 0.00 14.07
C LEU A 200 9.14 1.12 15.02
N LYS A 201 9.54 1.06 16.30
CA LYS A 201 9.19 2.08 17.29
C LYS A 201 10.01 3.33 17.06
N LYS A 202 11.32 3.16 16.82
CA LYS A 202 12.20 4.25 16.39
C LYS A 202 11.71 4.95 15.12
N VAL A 203 11.30 4.20 14.09
CA VAL A 203 10.77 4.76 12.84
C VAL A 203 9.46 5.52 13.08
N LEU A 204 8.61 5.03 13.98
CA LEU A 204 7.35 5.70 14.32
C LEU A 204 7.58 7.02 15.06
N GLU A 205 8.57 7.05 15.96
CA GLU A 205 8.92 8.21 16.79
C GLU A 205 9.90 9.18 16.09
N MET A 206 10.45 8.79 14.95
CA MET A 206 11.41 9.59 14.20
C MET A 206 10.76 10.87 13.68
N GLU A 207 11.25 12.02 14.15
CA GLU A 207 10.88 13.31 13.60
C GLU A 207 11.65 13.55 12.30
N LEU A 208 10.91 13.63 11.19
CA LEU A 208 11.49 14.00 9.90
C LEU A 208 11.53 15.52 9.79
N ILE A 209 12.73 16.09 9.91
CA ILE A 209 12.99 17.50 9.66
C ILE A 209 12.85 17.73 8.15
N GLY A 210 11.87 18.51 7.73
CA GLY A 210 11.61 18.78 6.32
C GLY A 210 10.83 20.07 6.09
N TYR A 211 11.00 20.64 4.91
CA TYR A 211 10.28 21.84 4.51
C TYR A 211 8.78 21.55 4.36
N LYS A 212 7.95 22.18 5.18
CA LYS A 212 6.50 22.18 5.01
C LYS A 212 6.14 23.43 4.19
N GLY A 213 5.73 23.22 2.94
CA GLY A 213 5.29 24.31 2.07
C GLY A 213 4.10 25.09 2.66
N ARG A 214 3.88 26.31 2.16
CA ARG A 214 2.73 27.14 2.54
C ARG A 214 1.42 26.46 2.14
N GLY A 215 0.42 26.47 3.02
CA GLY A 215 -0.91 25.87 2.80
C GLY A 215 -1.23 24.74 3.77
N LYS A 216 -2.27 23.95 3.45
CA LYS A 216 -2.69 22.82 4.29
C LYS A 216 -1.63 21.70 4.26
N PRO A 217 -1.04 21.32 5.40
CA PRO A 217 -0.01 20.27 5.42
C PRO A 217 -0.59 18.92 4.98
N LYS A 218 0.25 18.09 4.34
CA LYS A 218 -0.11 16.69 4.04
C LYS A 218 -0.41 15.96 5.35
N LYS A 219 -1.49 15.16 5.34
CA LYS A 219 -1.91 14.35 6.49
C LYS A 219 -0.84 13.30 6.81
N THR A 220 -0.39 13.25 8.06
CA THR A 220 0.56 12.24 8.52
C THR A 220 -0.14 10.93 8.89
N TRP A 221 0.63 9.86 9.05
CA TRP A 221 0.06 8.57 9.46
C TRP A 221 -0.48 8.65 10.90
N MET A 222 0.21 9.38 11.78
CA MET A 222 -0.25 9.63 13.15
C MET A 222 -1.56 10.43 13.20
N ASP A 223 -1.76 11.41 12.31
CA ASP A 223 -3.06 12.09 12.19
C ASP A 223 -4.17 11.12 11.81
N CYS A 224 -3.87 10.10 10.99
CA CYS A 224 -4.85 9.07 10.65
C CYS A 224 -5.19 8.19 11.85
N VAL A 225 -4.20 7.81 12.67
CA VAL A 225 -4.42 7.03 13.89
C VAL A 225 -5.27 7.81 14.89
N ARG A 226 -4.95 9.09 15.14
CA ARG A 226 -5.69 9.95 16.07
C ARG A 226 -7.16 10.13 15.65
N ASN A 227 -7.41 10.23 14.35
CA ASN A 227 -8.77 10.35 13.81
C ASN A 227 -9.55 9.02 13.76
N ASP A 228 -8.89 7.89 14.00
CA ASP A 228 -9.53 6.57 14.02
C ASP A 228 -9.96 6.15 15.43
N THR A 229 -9.28 6.66 16.45
CA THR A 229 -9.69 6.52 17.85
C THR A 229 -10.93 7.38 18.10
N PRO A 230 -11.98 6.83 18.74
CA PRO A 230 -13.19 7.56 19.10
C PRO A 230 -12.92 8.66 20.13
#